data_AF-A0A8I1XYJ7-F1
#
_entry.id   AF-A0A8I1XYJ7-F1
#
_cell.length_a   1.000
_cell.length_b   1.000
_cell.length_c   1.000
_cell.angle_alpha   90.00
_cell.angle_beta   90.00
_cell.angle_gamma   90.00
#
_symmetry.space_group_name_H-M   'P 1'
#
loop_
_entity.id
_entity.type
_entity.pdbx_description
1 polymer ?
#
loop_
_entity_poly.entity_id
_entity_poly.type
_entity_poly.pdbx_seq_one_letter_code
_entity_poly.pdbx_strand_id
1 'polypeptide(L)'
;MPTEVEWKYAAGGGQASKGYTYSGSNNADEVAWYWKNAGDKYLSGDWNWPIIESNNNKTKSIGTRKPNELGIYDMSGNVREWCWDWYRDQV
;
A
#
# COMPACT_ATOMS: atom_id res chain seq x y z
N MET A 1 7.55 16.61 4.11
CA MET A 1 7.51 15.23 3.57
C MET A 1 8.13 14.34 4.62
N PRO A 2 7.52 13.20 4.98
CA PRO A 2 8.08 12.34 6.02
C PRO A 2 9.46 11.82 5.58
N THR A 3 10.30 11.53 6.56
CA THR A 3 11.48 10.69 6.32
C THR A 3 11.04 9.25 6.05
N GLU A 4 11.88 8.46 5.41
CA GLU A 4 11.62 7.03 5.16
C GLU A 4 11.36 6.28 6.48
N VAL A 5 12.08 6.63 7.54
CA VAL A 5 11.92 6.02 8.88
C VAL A 5 10.59 6.39 9.51
N GLU A 6 10.21 7.68 9.48
CA GLU A 6 8.89 8.12 9.96
C GLU A 6 7.76 7.46 9.19
N TRP A 7 7.90 7.36 7.86
CA TRP A 7 6.91 6.72 7.00
C TRP A 7 6.78 5.23 7.33
N LYS A 8 7.89 4.50 7.46
CA LYS A 8 7.90 3.08 7.86
C LYS A 8 7.29 2.88 9.24
N TYR A 9 7.60 3.75 10.20
CA TYR A 9 7.04 3.68 11.55
C TYR A 9 5.53 3.87 11.54
N ALA A 10 5.04 4.87 10.80
CA ALA A 10 3.60 5.12 10.64
C ALA A 10 2.91 3.96 9.90
N ALA A 11 3.50 3.45 8.81
CA ALA A 11 2.98 2.31 8.05
C ALA A 11 2.94 1.03 8.88
N GLY A 12 3.89 0.83 9.79
CA GLY A 12 3.94 -0.33 10.68
C GLY A 12 2.94 -0.31 11.84
N GLY A 13 2.17 0.77 12.02
CA GLY A 13 1.23 0.91 13.14
C GLY A 13 1.85 1.51 14.41
N GLY A 14 3.09 2.01 14.35
CA GLY A 14 3.79 2.69 15.44
C GLY A 14 3.81 1.89 16.76
N GLN A 15 3.53 2.56 17.88
CA GLN A 15 3.45 1.90 19.20
C GLN A 15 2.31 0.88 19.32
N ALA A 16 1.30 0.98 18.46
CA ALA A 16 0.16 0.06 18.44
C ALA A 16 0.36 -1.10 17.44
N SER A 17 1.57 -1.22 16.87
CA SER A 17 1.87 -2.23 15.86
C SER A 17 1.54 -3.64 16.34
N LYS A 18 0.86 -4.39 15.47
CA LYS A 18 0.57 -5.82 15.67
C LYS A 18 1.51 -6.73 14.88
N GLY A 19 2.55 -6.17 14.26
CA GLY A 19 3.52 -6.93 13.46
C GLY A 19 2.95 -7.52 12.17
N TYR A 20 1.98 -6.84 11.55
CA TYR A 20 1.39 -7.29 10.30
C TYR A 20 2.31 -7.08 9.10
N THR A 21 2.14 -7.91 8.06
CA THR A 21 2.87 -7.78 6.79
C THR A 21 2.50 -6.50 6.02
N TYR A 22 1.24 -6.09 6.09
CA TYR A 22 0.74 -4.86 5.48
C TYR A 22 0.16 -3.95 6.56
N SER A 23 -0.01 -2.67 6.25
CA SER A 23 -0.47 -1.66 7.20
C SER A 23 -1.90 -1.95 7.68
N GLY A 24 -2.05 -2.64 8.81
CA GLY A 24 -3.33 -3.00 9.43
C GLY A 24 -3.86 -4.43 9.17
N SER A 25 -3.16 -5.25 8.37
CA SER A 25 -3.55 -6.65 8.13
C SER A 25 -2.43 -7.49 7.49
N ASN A 26 -2.52 -8.83 7.63
CA ASN A 26 -1.72 -9.77 6.84
C ASN A 26 -2.30 -10.03 5.44
N ASN A 27 -3.50 -9.53 5.17
CA ASN A 27 -4.16 -9.64 3.88
C ASN A 27 -4.14 -8.30 3.13
N ALA A 28 -3.44 -8.25 1.99
CA ALA A 28 -3.33 -7.04 1.18
C ALA A 28 -4.69 -6.52 0.69
N ASP A 29 -5.64 -7.42 0.40
CA ASP A 29 -6.96 -7.03 -0.09
C ASP A 29 -7.81 -6.28 0.95
N GLU A 30 -7.47 -6.38 2.24
CA GLU A 30 -8.18 -5.65 3.29
C GLU A 30 -7.72 -4.19 3.40
N VAL A 31 -6.45 -3.91 3.10
CA VAL A 31 -5.78 -2.65 3.46
C VAL A 31 -5.24 -1.88 2.27
N ALA A 32 -5.18 -2.48 1.07
CA ALA A 32 -4.49 -1.88 -0.07
C ALA A 32 -5.28 -1.99 -1.38
N TRP A 33 -5.08 -0.98 -2.21
CA TRP A 33 -5.34 -1.04 -3.64
C TRP A 33 -4.05 -1.33 -4.41
N TYR A 34 -4.05 -2.35 -5.25
CA TYR A 34 -2.88 -2.74 -6.04
C TYR A 34 -3.32 -3.39 -7.35
N TRP A 35 -2.36 -3.77 -8.19
CA TRP A 35 -2.60 -4.18 -9.58
C TRP A 35 -3.64 -5.30 -9.75
N LYS A 36 -3.85 -6.15 -8.74
CA LYS A 36 -4.87 -7.21 -8.80
C LYS A 36 -6.28 -6.69 -8.58
N ASN A 37 -6.47 -5.72 -7.69
CA ASN A 37 -7.79 -5.35 -7.20
C ASN A 37 -8.20 -3.91 -7.53
N ALA A 38 -7.33 -3.10 -8.17
CA ALA A 38 -7.62 -1.71 -8.48
C ALA A 38 -8.32 -1.47 -9.84
N GLY A 39 -8.46 -2.52 -10.66
CA GLY A 39 -9.16 -2.48 -11.94
C GLY A 39 -10.64 -2.87 -11.86
N ASP A 40 -11.23 -3.15 -13.03
CA ASP A 40 -12.63 -3.54 -13.17
C ASP A 40 -12.88 -4.99 -12.70
N LYS A 41 -11.90 -5.87 -12.90
CA LYS A 41 -11.91 -7.27 -12.46
C LYS A 41 -10.76 -7.52 -11.49
N TYR A 42 -10.94 -8.53 -10.64
CA TYR A 42 -9.83 -9.06 -9.85
C TYR A 42 -8.88 -9.86 -10.75
N LEU A 43 -7.60 -9.54 -10.75
CA LEU A 43 -6.56 -10.27 -11.51
C LEU A 43 -5.87 -11.31 -10.62
N SER A 44 -5.51 -12.44 -11.20
CA SER A 44 -4.74 -13.51 -10.55
C SER A 44 -3.56 -13.92 -11.42
N GLY A 45 -2.62 -14.67 -10.85
CA GLY A 45 -1.36 -15.05 -11.51
C GLY A 45 -0.26 -14.00 -11.35
N ASP A 46 0.67 -14.02 -12.31
CA ASP A 46 1.86 -13.17 -12.33
C ASP A 46 1.57 -11.79 -12.92
N TRP A 47 2.46 -10.84 -12.63
CA TRP A 47 2.35 -9.47 -13.13
C TRP A 47 2.47 -9.44 -14.66
N ASN A 48 1.46 -8.89 -15.34
CA ASN A 48 1.40 -8.81 -16.78
C ASN A 48 0.83 -7.44 -17.20
N TRP A 49 1.68 -6.59 -17.77
CA TRP A 49 1.31 -5.21 -18.12
C TRP A 49 0.11 -5.10 -19.06
N PRO A 50 0.08 -5.79 -20.22
CA PRO A 50 -1.10 -5.78 -21.11
C PRO A 50 -2.41 -6.12 -20.41
N ILE A 51 -2.41 -7.11 -19.52
CA ILE A 51 -3.62 -7.49 -18.76
C ILE A 51 -4.02 -6.38 -17.80
N ILE A 52 -3.07 -5.82 -17.05
CA ILE A 52 -3.31 -4.74 -16.07
C ILE A 52 -3.87 -3.49 -16.76
N GLU A 53 -3.29 -3.11 -17.90
CA GLU A 53 -3.71 -1.98 -18.73
C GLU A 53 -5.13 -2.19 -19.27
N SER A 54 -5.44 -3.38 -19.79
CA SER A 54 -6.79 -3.73 -20.27
C SER A 54 -7.87 -3.79 -19.18
N ASN A 55 -7.46 -3.87 -17.91
CA ASN A 55 -8.36 -3.97 -16.76
C ASN A 55 -8.69 -2.62 -16.12
N ASN A 56 -8.35 -1.49 -16.77
CA ASN A 56 -8.67 -0.14 -16.31
C ASN A 56 -8.24 0.15 -14.85
N ASN A 57 -7.07 -0.36 -14.45
CA ASN A 57 -6.50 -0.09 -13.13
C ASN A 57 -6.29 1.41 -12.92
N LYS A 58 -6.78 1.93 -11.79
CA LYS A 58 -6.70 3.36 -11.44
C LYS A 58 -6.56 3.55 -9.95
N THR A 59 -6.07 4.73 -9.56
CA THR A 59 -6.10 5.18 -8.18
C THR A 59 -7.54 5.23 -7.66
N LYS A 60 -7.67 5.06 -6.35
CA LYS A 60 -8.96 5.06 -5.65
C LYS A 60 -8.99 6.21 -4.65
N SER A 61 -10.21 6.60 -4.28
CA SER A 61 -10.42 7.56 -3.20
C SER A 61 -9.75 7.06 -1.91
N ILE A 62 -9.13 7.99 -1.19
CA ILE A 62 -8.43 7.72 0.06
C ILE A 62 -9.38 7.10 1.09
N GLY A 63 -8.87 6.24 1.95
CA GLY A 63 -9.60 5.72 3.10
C GLY A 63 -10.73 4.75 2.80
N THR A 64 -10.72 4.15 1.60
CA THR A 64 -11.74 3.17 1.18
C THR A 64 -11.44 1.74 1.64
N ARG A 65 -10.19 1.46 2.04
CA ARG A 65 -9.75 0.20 2.64
C ARG A 65 -9.62 0.33 4.15
N LYS A 66 -9.34 -0.78 4.84
CA LYS A 66 -9.17 -0.80 6.30
C LYS A 66 -7.91 0.01 6.69
N PRO A 67 -7.98 0.85 7.75
CA PRO A 67 -6.80 1.54 8.24
C PRO A 67 -5.88 0.62 9.05
N ASN A 68 -4.68 1.09 9.33
CA ASN A 68 -3.80 0.50 10.32
C ASN A 68 -4.20 0.87 11.77
N GLU A 69 -3.41 0.42 12.73
CA GLU A 69 -3.66 0.61 14.17
C GLU A 69 -3.60 2.06 14.62
N LEU A 70 -3.02 2.96 13.81
CA LEU A 70 -2.99 4.40 14.04
C LEU A 70 -4.12 5.14 13.32
N GLY A 71 -4.99 4.44 12.60
CA GLY A 71 -6.05 5.06 11.80
C GLY A 71 -5.57 5.63 10.47
N ILE A 72 -4.37 5.27 10.02
CA ILE A 72 -3.79 5.73 8.76
C ILE A 72 -4.16 4.75 7.65
N TYR A 73 -4.55 5.28 6.50
CA TYR A 73 -5.05 4.52 5.36
C TYR A 73 -4.04 4.48 4.21
N ASP A 74 -4.21 3.51 3.31
CA ASP A 74 -3.52 3.43 2.01
C ASP A 74 -1.98 3.34 2.09
N MET A 75 -1.39 3.09 3.25
CA MET A 75 0.06 2.94 3.47
C MET A 75 0.66 1.65 2.84
N SER A 76 -0.13 0.86 2.14
CA SER A 76 0.31 -0.39 1.47
C SER A 76 -0.15 -0.49 0.01
N GLY A 77 -0.64 0.61 -0.58
CA GLY A 77 -1.13 0.62 -1.96
C GLY A 77 -1.69 1.97 -2.37
N ASN A 78 -2.59 1.96 -3.34
CA ASN A 78 -3.18 3.13 -4.01
C ASN A 78 -2.16 3.92 -4.85
N VAL A 79 -1.18 4.55 -4.20
CA VAL A 79 -0.10 5.32 -4.83
C VAL A 79 1.22 5.13 -4.09
N ARG A 80 2.33 5.46 -4.75
CA ARG A 80 3.62 5.59 -4.06
C ARG A 80 3.71 7.00 -3.47
N GLU A 81 4.24 7.08 -2.25
CA GLU A 81 4.42 8.34 -1.54
C GLU A 81 5.90 8.69 -1.46
N TRP A 82 6.24 9.93 -1.79
CA TRP A 82 7.61 10.41 -1.72
C TRP A 82 8.05 10.60 -0.26
N CYS A 83 9.31 10.23 0.03
CA CYS A 83 9.98 10.48 1.30
C CYS A 83 11.13 11.49 1.09
N TRP A 84 11.48 12.25 2.12
CA TRP A 84 12.52 13.30 2.04
C TRP A 84 13.92 12.74 1.72
N ASP A 85 14.16 11.50 2.11
CA ASP A 85 15.43 10.82 1.97
C ASP A 85 15.77 10.54 0.50
N TRP A 86 17.05 10.69 0.18
CA TRP A 86 17.61 10.15 -1.05
C TRP A 86 17.63 8.63 -0.97
N TYR A 87 17.29 7.96 -2.07
CA TYR A 87 17.43 6.51 -2.16
C TYR A 87 18.88 6.09 -1.90
N ARG A 88 19.07 5.15 -0.98
CA ARG A 88 20.34 4.47 -0.70
C ARG A 88 20.05 3.01 -0.43
N ASP A 89 20.87 2.11 -0.96
CA ASP A 89 20.78 0.70 -0.62
C ASP A 89 21.10 0.56 0.88
N GLN A 90 20.14 0.01 1.65
CA GLN A 90 20.39 -0.32 3.04
C GLN A 90 21.14 -1.66 3.06
N VAL A 91 22.47 -1.58 3.19
CA VAL A 91 23.39 -2.73 3.35
C VAL A 91 23.14 -3.50 4.64
#